data_AF-A0A1W6L8P3-F1
#
_entry.id   AF-A0A1W6L8P3-F1
#
_cell.length_a   1.000
_cell.length_b   1.000
_cell.length_c   1.000
_cell.angle_alpha   90.00
_cell.angle_beta   90.00
_cell.angle_gamma   90.00
#
_symmetry.space_group_name_H-M   'P 1'
#
loop_
_entity.id
_entity.type
_entity.pdbx_description
1 polymer ?
#
loop_
_entity_poly.entity_id
_entity_poly.type
_entity_poly.pdbx_seq_one_letter_code
_entity_poly.pdbx_strand_id
1 'polypeptide(L)'
;MGGEDQDDFKLSTRRVLEAMGWEKSHRFKSPGDERYLLHQVVVEIGNRLYHVLDETTYKNGIWPVDPALLTALRAALPDHTEGYAGQSIAQLLARSGARDPEVSGALHPWDRLMFRWQEEGLAAADVAAILRDASLVESMSESGRARIDAWIANPVSALSCGFFYVLAALFNVETRLLIASVRDSGFDPRHDQLFQQLLARAVPAVDVAEVSQESDSEEQLIDVTEHAELIMRTPDAERRFKVGDDAALSQEGVRVYRVAGGKRVRFSHGGRTHSFPFKSEGTWMDLPSVLNAVDRFMAELGRPDRALQFEASPWENAEWLGFLVADPAVCVPVCARLGLPLAERARVS
;
A
#
# COMPACT_ATOMS: atom_id res chain seq x y z
N MET A 1 -46.60 8.69 -0.05
CA MET A 1 -45.45 9.54 -0.44
C MET A 1 -44.85 10.03 0.87
N GLY A 2 -43.87 9.38 1.48
CA GLY A 2 -42.72 8.65 0.93
C GLY A 2 -41.48 9.44 1.30
N GLY A 3 -41.05 9.33 2.57
CA GLY A 3 -39.79 9.86 3.07
C GLY A 3 -39.09 8.70 3.77
N GLU A 4 -38.05 8.19 3.14
CA GLU A 4 -37.32 6.96 3.49
C GLU A 4 -36.55 7.12 4.81
N ASP A 5 -36.67 6.11 5.67
CA ASP A 5 -35.73 5.82 6.77
C ASP A 5 -34.33 5.53 6.17
N GLN A 6 -33.54 6.58 5.96
CA GLN A 6 -32.14 6.48 5.52
C GLN A 6 -31.11 6.64 6.67
N ASP A 7 -31.55 6.51 7.92
CA ASP A 7 -30.77 6.79 9.15
C ASP A 7 -30.59 5.57 10.08
N ASP A 8 -30.42 4.36 9.54
CA ASP A 8 -30.07 3.19 10.37
C ASP A 8 -28.90 2.41 9.78
N PHE A 9 -28.19 1.68 10.65
CA PHE A 9 -27.20 0.70 10.24
C PHE A 9 -27.84 -0.34 9.31
N LYS A 10 -27.04 -0.88 8.37
CA LYS A 10 -27.47 -2.06 7.62
C LYS A 10 -27.82 -3.18 8.61
N LEU A 11 -28.84 -3.97 8.28
CA LEU A 11 -29.29 -5.07 9.13
C LEU A 11 -28.16 -6.05 9.47
N SER A 12 -27.26 -6.30 8.52
CA SER A 12 -26.08 -7.15 8.71
C SER A 12 -25.10 -6.57 9.74
N THR A 13 -24.81 -5.28 9.68
CA THR A 13 -24.01 -4.56 10.68
C THR A 13 -24.65 -4.64 12.06
N ARG A 14 -25.97 -4.42 12.18
CA ARG A 14 -26.68 -4.52 13.46
C ARG A 14 -26.50 -5.89 14.11
N ARG A 15 -26.57 -6.97 13.33
CA ARG A 15 -26.32 -8.33 13.82
C ARG A 15 -24.91 -8.53 14.35
N VAL A 16 -23.90 -7.92 13.70
CA VAL A 16 -22.52 -7.94 14.20
C VAL A 16 -22.42 -7.19 15.53
N LEU A 17 -23.04 -6.01 15.63
CA LEU A 17 -23.06 -5.22 16.85
C LEU A 17 -23.82 -5.92 17.99
N GLU A 18 -24.93 -6.60 17.69
CA GLU A 18 -25.69 -7.39 18.66
C GLU A 18 -24.85 -8.57 19.18
N ALA A 19 -24.18 -9.31 18.30
CA ALA A 19 -23.28 -10.41 18.68
C ALA A 19 -22.10 -9.94 19.54
N MET A 20 -21.68 -8.68 19.38
CA MET A 20 -20.66 -8.04 20.23
C MET A 20 -21.21 -7.44 21.53
N GLY A 21 -22.54 -7.37 21.69
CA GLY A 21 -23.20 -6.66 22.79
C GLY A 21 -23.08 -5.12 22.69
N TRP A 22 -22.79 -4.60 21.49
CA TRP A 22 -22.51 -3.18 21.21
C TRP A 22 -23.69 -2.40 20.65
N GLU A 23 -24.79 -3.07 20.27
CA GLU A 23 -25.94 -2.46 19.59
C GLU A 23 -26.52 -1.26 20.38
N LYS A 24 -26.59 -1.34 21.70
CA LYS A 24 -27.14 -0.26 22.55
C LYS A 24 -26.16 0.90 22.79
N SER A 25 -24.87 0.69 22.55
CA SER A 25 -23.82 1.65 22.85
C SER A 25 -23.45 2.55 21.68
N HIS A 26 -23.95 2.24 20.48
CA HIS A 26 -23.60 2.94 19.26
C HIS A 26 -24.86 3.41 18.52
N ARG A 27 -24.74 4.55 17.83
CA ARG A 27 -25.80 5.09 16.97
C ARG A 27 -25.23 5.30 15.58
N PHE A 28 -26.04 5.02 14.57
CA PHE A 28 -25.70 5.36 13.21
C PHE A 28 -25.51 6.87 13.09
N LYS A 29 -24.50 7.28 12.34
CA LYS A 29 -24.13 8.68 12.09
C LYS A 29 -23.86 8.90 10.62
N SER A 30 -23.14 7.97 10.00
CA SER A 30 -22.85 7.97 8.57
C SER A 30 -22.44 6.57 8.11
N PRO A 31 -22.45 6.29 6.79
CA PRO A 31 -21.86 5.07 6.24
C PRO A 31 -20.35 4.93 6.53
N GLY A 32 -19.64 6.05 6.73
CA GLY A 32 -18.23 6.04 7.15
C GLY A 32 -18.07 5.49 8.57
N ASP A 33 -18.93 5.92 9.49
CA ASP A 33 -18.92 5.45 10.88
C ASP A 33 -19.31 3.97 10.99
N GLU A 34 -20.26 3.52 10.16
CA GLU A 34 -20.62 2.10 10.08
C GLU A 34 -19.42 1.21 9.71
N ARG A 35 -18.69 1.57 8.65
CA ARG A 35 -17.46 0.86 8.24
C ARG A 35 -16.42 0.88 9.35
N TYR A 36 -16.27 2.02 10.02
CA TYR A 36 -15.31 2.18 11.12
C TYR A 36 -15.65 1.27 12.29
N LEU A 37 -16.92 1.19 12.67
CA LEU A 37 -17.38 0.32 13.75
C LEU A 37 -17.13 -1.16 13.45
N LEU A 38 -17.36 -1.62 12.22
CA LEU A 38 -17.05 -3.00 11.83
C LEU A 38 -15.55 -3.30 11.93
N HIS A 39 -14.70 -2.38 11.52
CA HIS A 39 -13.26 -2.50 11.74
C HIS A 39 -12.90 -2.55 13.23
N GLN A 40 -13.50 -1.69 14.05
CA GLN A 40 -13.30 -1.69 15.50
C GLN A 40 -13.71 -3.01 16.16
N VAL A 41 -14.79 -3.64 15.70
CA VAL A 41 -15.19 -4.98 16.16
C VAL A 41 -14.06 -6.00 15.91
N VAL A 42 -13.48 -5.99 14.71
CA VAL A 42 -12.36 -6.90 14.37
C VAL A 42 -11.13 -6.62 15.23
N VAL A 43 -10.76 -5.35 15.41
CA VAL A 43 -9.64 -4.94 16.26
C VAL A 43 -9.85 -5.38 17.72
N GLU A 44 -11.05 -5.18 18.27
CA GLU A 44 -11.39 -5.60 19.63
C GLU A 44 -11.25 -7.12 19.82
N ILE A 45 -11.73 -7.91 18.85
CA ILE A 45 -11.58 -9.38 18.90
C ILE A 45 -10.10 -9.76 18.87
N GLY A 46 -9.31 -9.14 17.98
CA GLY A 46 -7.86 -9.33 17.92
C GLY A 46 -7.19 -9.02 19.25
N ASN A 47 -7.51 -7.88 19.87
CA ASN A 47 -6.98 -7.48 21.18
C ASN A 47 -7.34 -8.48 22.28
N ARG A 48 -8.60 -8.92 22.35
CA ARG A 48 -9.04 -9.94 23.33
C ARG A 48 -8.25 -11.24 23.16
N LEU A 49 -8.07 -11.69 21.92
CA LEU A 49 -7.34 -12.92 21.60
C LEU A 49 -5.84 -12.79 21.89
N TYR A 50 -5.24 -11.63 21.62
CA TYR A 50 -3.84 -11.34 21.94
C TYR A 50 -3.54 -11.51 23.43
N HIS A 51 -4.51 -11.22 24.30
CA HIS A 51 -4.36 -11.37 25.74
C HIS A 51 -4.55 -12.80 26.27
N VAL A 52 -5.11 -13.71 25.48
CA VAL A 52 -5.40 -15.10 25.93
C VAL A 52 -4.63 -16.18 25.18
N LEU A 53 -4.14 -15.89 23.97
CA LEU A 53 -3.34 -16.81 23.16
C LEU A 53 -1.85 -16.53 23.36
N ASP A 54 -1.02 -17.56 23.23
CA ASP A 54 0.42 -17.36 23.08
C ASP A 54 0.75 -16.72 21.72
N GLU A 55 1.92 -16.10 21.61
CA GLU A 55 2.34 -15.37 20.41
C GLU A 55 2.32 -16.23 19.13
N THR A 56 2.70 -17.51 19.24
CA THR A 56 2.76 -18.41 18.09
C THR A 56 1.35 -18.73 17.60
N THR A 57 0.44 -19.08 18.53
CA THR A 57 -0.96 -19.35 18.21
C THR A 57 -1.68 -18.10 17.71
N TYR A 58 -1.41 -16.93 18.29
CA TYR A 58 -1.98 -15.67 17.84
C TYR A 58 -1.56 -15.33 16.40
N LYS A 59 -0.27 -15.44 16.08
CA LYS A 59 0.26 -15.09 14.75
C LYS A 59 -0.12 -16.11 13.68
N ASN A 60 -0.01 -17.40 14.00
CA ASN A 60 -0.01 -18.49 13.02
C ASN A 60 -1.18 -19.47 13.16
N GLY A 61 -1.92 -19.43 14.26
CA GLY A 61 -3.00 -20.35 14.57
C GLY A 61 -4.36 -19.90 14.06
N ILE A 62 -5.34 -20.79 14.23
CA ILE A 62 -6.76 -20.48 14.01
C ILE A 62 -7.32 -19.78 15.25
N TRP A 63 -7.99 -18.65 15.03
CA TRP A 63 -8.57 -17.85 16.10
C TRP A 63 -9.90 -18.45 16.58
N PRO A 64 -10.05 -18.75 17.89
CA PRO A 64 -11.29 -19.28 18.45
C PRO A 64 -12.30 -18.14 18.66
N VAL A 65 -12.99 -17.75 17.58
CA VAL A 65 -14.04 -16.72 17.61
C VAL A 65 -15.42 -17.35 17.82
N ASP A 66 -16.30 -16.65 18.53
CA ASP A 66 -17.68 -17.08 18.76
C ASP A 66 -18.41 -17.39 17.43
N PRO A 67 -19.05 -18.57 17.29
CA PRO A 67 -19.71 -18.96 16.05
C PRO A 67 -20.87 -18.04 15.61
N ALA A 68 -21.61 -17.44 16.54
CA ALA A 68 -22.68 -16.50 16.22
C ALA A 68 -22.10 -15.21 15.64
N LEU A 69 -20.98 -14.73 16.18
CA LEU A 69 -20.26 -13.59 15.63
C LEU A 69 -19.68 -13.87 14.24
N LEU A 70 -19.06 -15.04 14.04
CA LEU A 70 -18.59 -15.45 12.71
C LEU A 70 -19.73 -15.52 11.69
N THR A 71 -20.91 -15.98 12.10
CA THR A 71 -22.10 -16.02 11.25
C THR A 71 -22.58 -14.63 10.89
N ALA A 72 -22.62 -13.70 11.86
CA ALA A 72 -22.98 -12.31 11.61
C ALA A 72 -21.99 -11.60 10.67
N LEU A 73 -20.69 -11.82 10.88
CA LEU A 73 -19.62 -11.27 10.05
C LEU A 73 -19.68 -11.77 8.61
N ARG A 74 -19.91 -13.08 8.40
CA ARG A 74 -20.14 -13.63 7.05
C ARG A 74 -21.34 -12.97 6.37
N ALA A 75 -22.44 -12.80 7.09
CA ALA A 75 -23.62 -12.13 6.53
C ALA A 75 -23.39 -10.64 6.22
N ALA A 76 -22.43 -9.98 6.89
CA ALA A 76 -22.08 -8.59 6.67
C ALA A 76 -21.04 -8.39 5.54
N LEU A 77 -20.26 -9.42 5.20
CA LEU A 77 -19.21 -9.30 4.20
C LEU A 77 -19.73 -8.82 2.82
N PRO A 78 -20.82 -9.36 2.24
CA PRO A 78 -21.37 -8.89 0.96
C PRO A 78 -21.77 -7.42 0.96
N ASP A 79 -22.21 -6.90 2.10
CA ASP A 79 -22.66 -5.51 2.24
C ASP A 79 -21.49 -4.52 2.33
N HIS A 80 -20.28 -5.00 2.61
CA HIS A 80 -19.10 -4.19 2.91
C HIS A 80 -17.86 -4.67 2.15
N THR A 81 -18.03 -5.23 0.95
CA THR A 81 -16.93 -5.82 0.16
C THR A 81 -15.81 -4.84 -0.18
N GLU A 82 -16.08 -3.54 -0.17
CA GLU A 82 -15.12 -2.48 -0.51
C GLU A 82 -14.55 -1.78 0.73
N GLY A 83 -13.26 -1.48 0.67
CA GLY A 83 -12.54 -0.71 1.69
C GLY A 83 -12.11 -1.54 2.90
N TYR A 84 -11.66 -0.84 3.94
CA TYR A 84 -11.00 -1.44 5.09
C TYR A 84 -11.93 -2.32 5.95
N ALA A 85 -13.24 -2.06 5.95
CA ALA A 85 -14.22 -2.84 6.72
C ALA A 85 -14.33 -4.27 6.17
N GLY A 86 -14.58 -4.42 4.87
CA GLY A 86 -14.63 -5.73 4.20
C GLY A 86 -13.33 -6.49 4.35
N GLN A 87 -12.19 -5.83 4.14
CA GLN A 87 -10.87 -6.43 4.33
C GLN A 87 -10.67 -6.92 5.77
N SER A 88 -11.05 -6.13 6.77
CA SER A 88 -10.93 -6.52 8.18
C SER A 88 -11.81 -7.73 8.50
N ILE A 89 -13.06 -7.74 8.01
CA ILE A 89 -13.99 -8.87 8.19
C ILE A 89 -13.41 -10.12 7.52
N ALA A 90 -12.98 -10.02 6.27
CA ALA A 90 -12.42 -11.13 5.50
C ALA A 90 -11.17 -11.71 6.19
N GLN A 91 -10.27 -10.86 6.69
CA GLN A 91 -9.09 -11.31 7.45
C GLN A 91 -9.48 -12.06 8.71
N LEU A 92 -10.44 -11.55 9.50
CA LEU A 92 -10.89 -12.23 10.72
C LEU A 92 -11.51 -13.60 10.39
N LEU A 93 -12.35 -13.66 9.36
CA LEU A 93 -12.96 -14.91 8.90
C LEU A 93 -11.89 -15.90 8.44
N ALA A 94 -10.89 -15.46 7.66
CA ALA A 94 -9.78 -16.28 7.22
C ALA A 94 -8.93 -16.79 8.40
N ARG A 95 -8.61 -15.92 9.37
CA ARG A 95 -7.93 -16.30 10.63
C ARG A 95 -8.74 -17.27 11.48
N SER A 96 -10.07 -17.24 11.36
CA SER A 96 -10.97 -18.17 12.04
C SER A 96 -11.22 -19.46 11.24
N GLY A 97 -10.47 -19.68 10.15
CA GLY A 97 -10.51 -20.91 9.35
C GLY A 97 -11.45 -20.90 8.15
N ALA A 98 -12.11 -19.78 7.83
CA ALA A 98 -12.91 -19.68 6.62
C ALA A 98 -12.01 -19.74 5.37
N ARG A 99 -12.45 -20.48 4.35
CA ARG A 99 -11.74 -20.71 3.08
C ARG A 99 -12.66 -20.61 1.86
N ASP A 100 -13.87 -20.12 2.07
CA ASP A 100 -14.83 -19.93 0.99
C ASP A 100 -14.35 -18.83 0.01
N PRO A 101 -14.71 -18.93 -1.29
CA PRO A 101 -14.28 -17.97 -2.31
C PRO A 101 -14.70 -16.53 -2.03
N GLU A 102 -15.79 -16.32 -1.28
CA GLU A 102 -16.29 -15.01 -0.91
C GLU A 102 -15.33 -14.30 0.05
N VAL A 103 -14.89 -14.99 1.12
CA VAL A 103 -13.87 -14.48 2.05
C VAL A 103 -12.55 -14.21 1.32
N SER A 104 -12.08 -15.16 0.51
CA SER A 104 -10.83 -15.00 -0.26
C SER A 104 -10.93 -13.83 -1.25
N GLY A 105 -12.08 -13.66 -1.90
CA GLY A 105 -12.34 -12.58 -2.85
C GLY A 105 -12.38 -11.18 -2.22
N ALA A 106 -12.71 -11.07 -0.93
CA ALA A 106 -12.76 -9.81 -0.20
C ALA A 106 -11.43 -9.44 0.50
N LEU A 107 -10.43 -10.33 0.51
CA LEU A 107 -9.09 -10.01 0.99
C LEU A 107 -8.38 -9.03 0.04
N HIS A 108 -7.49 -8.22 0.60
CA HIS A 108 -6.57 -7.44 -0.23
C HIS A 108 -5.71 -8.38 -1.10
N PRO A 109 -5.35 -8.02 -2.34
CA PRO A 109 -4.54 -8.87 -3.22
C PRO A 109 -3.28 -9.45 -2.56
N TRP A 110 -2.56 -8.65 -1.76
CA TRP A 110 -1.41 -9.12 -0.99
C TRP A 110 -1.73 -10.22 0.01
N ASP A 111 -2.85 -10.08 0.73
CA ASP A 111 -3.31 -11.04 1.74
C ASP A 111 -3.84 -12.32 1.09
N ARG A 112 -4.48 -12.19 -0.07
CA ARG A 112 -5.04 -13.30 -0.85
C ARG A 112 -3.97 -14.18 -1.50
N LEU A 113 -2.79 -13.62 -1.77
CA LEU A 113 -1.75 -14.25 -2.60
C LEU A 113 -1.42 -15.69 -2.18
N MET A 114 -1.20 -15.91 -0.89
CA MET A 114 -0.80 -17.24 -0.37
C MET A 114 -1.95 -18.25 -0.41
N PHE A 115 -3.19 -17.80 -0.21
CA PHE A 115 -4.38 -18.65 -0.37
C PHE A 115 -4.51 -19.10 -1.82
N ARG A 116 -4.33 -18.17 -2.77
CA ARG A 116 -4.38 -18.46 -4.20
C ARG A 116 -3.32 -19.49 -4.60
N TRP A 117 -2.07 -19.30 -4.17
CA TRP A 117 -0.99 -20.24 -4.49
C TRP A 117 -1.23 -21.61 -3.86
N GLN A 118 -1.76 -21.66 -2.64
CA GLN A 118 -2.18 -22.90 -2.00
C GLN A 118 -3.28 -23.62 -2.81
N GLU A 119 -4.32 -22.90 -3.23
CA GLU A 119 -5.44 -23.43 -4.03
C GLU A 119 -4.99 -23.93 -5.42
N GLU A 120 -4.05 -23.23 -6.05
CA GLU A 120 -3.46 -23.62 -7.34
C GLU A 120 -2.41 -24.74 -7.22
N GLY A 121 -2.06 -25.15 -5.99
CA GLY A 121 -1.06 -26.17 -5.74
C GLY A 121 0.37 -25.74 -6.10
N LEU A 122 0.63 -24.43 -6.14
CA LEU A 122 1.97 -23.89 -6.40
C LEU A 122 2.85 -24.05 -5.17
N ALA A 123 4.11 -24.42 -5.39
CA ALA A 123 5.19 -24.33 -4.39
C ALA A 123 6.11 -23.14 -4.67
N ALA A 124 6.97 -22.78 -3.72
CA ALA A 124 7.99 -21.75 -3.94
C ALA A 124 8.91 -22.08 -5.11
N ALA A 125 9.14 -23.37 -5.40
CA ALA A 125 9.90 -23.82 -6.56
C ALA A 125 9.24 -23.43 -7.89
N ASP A 126 7.91 -23.54 -8.00
CA ASP A 126 7.16 -23.16 -9.19
C ASP A 126 7.17 -21.65 -9.39
N VAL A 127 6.95 -20.89 -8.31
CA VAL A 127 7.03 -19.42 -8.32
C VAL A 127 8.43 -18.96 -8.76
N ALA A 128 9.47 -19.57 -8.20
CA ALA A 128 10.85 -19.27 -8.58
C ALA A 128 11.15 -19.59 -10.06
N ALA A 129 10.62 -20.71 -10.57
CA ALA A 129 10.77 -21.07 -11.97
C ALA A 129 10.10 -20.04 -12.89
N ILE A 130 8.86 -19.63 -12.58
CA ILE A 130 8.13 -18.62 -13.34
C ILE A 130 8.91 -17.29 -13.41
N LEU A 131 9.42 -16.81 -12.28
CA LEU A 131 10.18 -15.55 -12.22
C LEU A 131 11.51 -15.64 -12.98
N ARG A 132 12.20 -16.78 -12.86
CA ARG A 132 13.49 -17.01 -13.54
C ARG A 132 13.33 -17.17 -15.05
N ASP A 133 12.34 -17.92 -15.50
CA ASP A 133 12.09 -18.15 -16.92
C ASP A 133 11.70 -16.84 -17.63
N ALA A 134 11.09 -15.91 -16.89
CA ALA A 134 10.82 -14.54 -17.33
C ALA A 134 12.02 -13.58 -17.18
N SER A 135 13.18 -14.06 -16.74
CA SER A 135 14.39 -13.26 -16.47
C SER A 135 14.17 -12.08 -15.51
N LEU A 136 13.17 -12.16 -14.62
CA LEU A 136 12.93 -11.14 -13.60
C LEU A 136 13.88 -11.31 -12.42
N VAL A 137 14.30 -12.54 -12.14
CA VAL A 137 15.31 -12.88 -11.12
C VAL A 137 16.26 -13.94 -11.69
N GLU A 138 17.52 -13.92 -11.27
CA GLU A 138 18.45 -15.01 -11.59
C GLU A 138 18.17 -16.23 -10.71
N SER A 139 17.95 -15.98 -9.42
CA SER A 139 17.59 -17.00 -8.44
C SER A 139 16.86 -16.39 -7.25
N MET A 140 16.07 -17.23 -6.57
CA MET A 140 15.46 -16.92 -5.28
C MET A 140 16.31 -17.56 -4.18
N SER A 141 16.58 -16.81 -3.11
CA SER A 141 17.36 -17.30 -1.97
C SER A 141 16.67 -18.48 -1.28
N GLU A 142 17.46 -19.35 -0.65
CA GLU A 142 16.93 -20.49 0.11
C GLU A 142 16.00 -20.05 1.24
N SER A 143 16.37 -18.98 1.96
CA SER A 143 15.54 -18.39 3.01
C SER A 143 14.24 -17.80 2.47
N GLY A 144 14.26 -17.19 1.27
CA GLY A 144 13.07 -16.71 0.58
C GLY A 144 12.13 -17.86 0.22
N ARG A 145 12.66 -18.93 -0.39
CA ARG A 145 11.89 -20.13 -0.74
C ARG A 145 11.23 -20.78 0.48
N ALA A 146 11.99 -21.00 1.54
CA ALA A 146 11.48 -21.60 2.77
C ALA A 146 10.36 -20.77 3.41
N ARG A 147 10.45 -19.43 3.37
CA ARG A 147 9.38 -18.55 3.85
C ARG A 147 8.12 -18.65 3.00
N ILE A 148 8.28 -18.63 1.67
CA ILE A 148 7.14 -18.74 0.74
C ILE A 148 6.45 -20.09 0.92
N ASP A 149 7.18 -21.21 1.00
CA ASP A 149 6.60 -22.52 1.25
C ASP A 149 5.87 -22.58 2.60
N ALA A 150 6.44 -21.98 3.66
CA ALA A 150 5.78 -21.90 4.96
C ALA A 150 4.48 -21.08 4.92
N TRP A 151 4.47 -19.97 4.19
CA TRP A 151 3.26 -19.15 4.00
C TRP A 151 2.22 -19.85 3.13
N ILE A 152 2.61 -20.59 2.09
CA ILE A 152 1.68 -21.39 1.28
C ILE A 152 1.09 -22.53 2.12
N ALA A 153 1.90 -23.19 2.96
CA ALA A 153 1.41 -24.23 3.87
C ALA A 153 0.44 -23.68 4.93
N ASN A 154 0.66 -22.43 5.38
CA ASN A 154 -0.19 -21.75 6.34
C ASN A 154 -0.49 -20.28 5.96
N PRO A 155 -1.43 -20.02 5.03
CA PRO A 155 -1.67 -18.68 4.49
C PRO A 155 -2.07 -17.63 5.54
N VAL A 156 -2.69 -18.04 6.66
CA VAL A 156 -3.07 -17.10 7.73
C VAL A 156 -1.86 -16.47 8.43
N SER A 157 -0.70 -17.13 8.41
CA SER A 157 0.54 -16.57 8.94
C SER A 157 1.07 -15.41 8.08
N ALA A 158 0.66 -15.32 6.81
CA ALA A 158 1.05 -14.25 5.90
C ALA A 158 0.15 -13.01 6.00
N LEU A 159 -1.08 -13.12 6.56
CA LEU A 159 -2.03 -12.01 6.70
C LEU A 159 -1.52 -10.85 7.58
N SER A 160 -0.47 -11.08 8.36
CA SER A 160 0.20 -10.04 9.17
C SER A 160 1.64 -9.80 8.74
N CYS A 161 2.06 -10.37 7.62
CA CYS A 161 3.34 -10.06 7.02
C CYS A 161 3.15 -8.87 6.08
N GLY A 162 3.84 -7.76 6.37
CA GLY A 162 3.89 -6.64 5.43
C GLY A 162 4.37 -7.11 4.06
N PHE A 163 3.81 -6.52 2.99
CA PHE A 163 4.04 -6.98 1.63
C PHE A 163 5.53 -6.93 1.23
N PHE A 164 6.33 -6.08 1.87
CA PHE A 164 7.79 -6.05 1.70
C PHE A 164 8.46 -7.39 1.96
N TYR A 165 7.98 -8.17 2.93
CA TYR A 165 8.58 -9.47 3.22
C TYR A 165 8.34 -10.46 2.09
N VAL A 166 7.17 -10.39 1.46
CA VAL A 166 6.85 -11.19 0.28
C VAL A 166 7.72 -10.75 -0.89
N LEU A 167 7.76 -9.46 -1.20
CA LEU A 167 8.58 -8.92 -2.28
C LEU A 167 10.07 -9.23 -2.09
N ALA A 168 10.60 -9.04 -0.89
CA ALA A 168 12.00 -9.33 -0.55
C ALA A 168 12.34 -10.82 -0.74
N ALA A 169 11.41 -11.71 -0.37
CA ALA A 169 11.56 -13.15 -0.59
C ALA A 169 11.57 -13.51 -2.08
N LEU A 170 10.76 -12.82 -2.91
CA LEU A 170 10.62 -13.10 -4.33
C LEU A 170 11.77 -12.52 -5.19
N PHE A 171 12.12 -11.26 -4.97
CA PHE A 171 12.91 -10.47 -5.93
C PHE A 171 14.32 -10.10 -5.45
N ASN A 172 14.72 -10.47 -4.23
CA ASN A 172 16.01 -10.08 -3.63
C ASN A 172 16.28 -8.57 -3.65
N VAL A 173 16.16 -7.94 -2.48
CA VAL A 173 16.35 -6.49 -2.24
C VAL A 173 17.74 -6.00 -2.67
N GLU A 174 18.75 -6.87 -2.67
CA GLU A 174 20.12 -6.50 -3.01
C GLU A 174 20.36 -6.34 -4.51
N THR A 175 19.47 -6.86 -5.36
CA THR A 175 19.73 -6.93 -6.80
C THR A 175 18.63 -6.32 -7.65
N ARG A 176 17.36 -6.72 -7.47
CA ARG A 176 16.26 -6.29 -8.36
C ARG A 176 15.23 -5.39 -7.70
N LEU A 177 14.85 -5.71 -6.48
CA LEU A 177 13.80 -4.98 -5.77
C LEU A 177 14.34 -3.71 -5.14
N LEU A 178 13.66 -2.60 -5.36
CA LEU A 178 13.83 -1.40 -4.55
C LEU A 178 12.63 -1.24 -3.62
N ILE A 179 12.90 -1.10 -2.32
CA ILE A 179 11.93 -0.64 -1.34
C ILE A 179 12.37 0.75 -0.90
N ALA A 180 11.51 1.75 -1.09
CA ALA A 180 11.85 3.13 -0.77
C ALA A 180 10.68 3.84 -0.10
N SER A 181 11.01 4.76 0.81
CA SER A 181 10.04 5.73 1.32
C SER A 181 9.80 6.80 0.28
N VAL A 182 8.53 7.08 -0.02
CA VAL A 182 8.10 8.20 -0.87
C VAL A 182 7.57 9.38 -0.06
N ARG A 183 7.71 9.31 1.26
CA ARG A 183 7.41 10.42 2.18
C ARG A 183 8.68 10.89 2.87
N ASP A 184 8.81 12.20 3.00
CA ASP A 184 9.85 12.86 3.78
C ASP A 184 9.24 13.92 4.69
N SER A 185 9.43 13.77 6.00
CA SER A 185 9.01 14.73 7.03
C SER A 185 9.70 16.09 6.90
N GLY A 186 10.82 16.17 6.19
CA GLY A 186 11.56 17.40 5.92
C GLY A 186 10.97 18.28 4.82
N PHE A 187 9.87 17.87 4.17
CA PHE A 187 9.23 18.58 3.05
C PHE A 187 10.10 18.72 1.78
N ASP A 188 11.17 17.94 1.66
CA ASP A 188 11.98 17.86 0.43
C ASP A 188 12.29 16.40 0.04
N PRO A 189 11.26 15.61 -0.36
CA PRO A 189 11.45 14.23 -0.78
C PRO A 189 12.56 14.12 -1.84
N ARG A 190 13.45 13.12 -1.68
CA ARG A 190 14.64 12.93 -2.51
C ARG A 190 14.32 12.21 -3.83
N HIS A 191 13.79 12.97 -4.79
CA HIS A 191 13.43 12.47 -6.12
C HIS A 191 14.67 11.99 -6.88
N ASP A 192 15.78 12.69 -6.69
CA ASP A 192 17.10 12.35 -7.23
C ASP A 192 17.58 10.97 -6.77
N GLN A 193 17.44 10.67 -5.48
CA GLN A 193 17.85 9.38 -4.90
C GLN A 193 16.99 8.24 -5.42
N LEU A 194 15.66 8.38 -5.43
CA LEU A 194 14.79 7.32 -5.96
C LEU A 194 15.07 7.06 -7.45
N PHE A 195 15.22 8.13 -8.25
CA PHE A 195 15.58 8.02 -9.67
C PHE A 195 16.88 7.23 -9.88
N GLN A 196 17.95 7.62 -9.17
CA GLN A 196 19.25 6.97 -9.27
C GLN A 196 19.18 5.49 -8.85
N GLN A 197 18.49 5.20 -7.74
CA GLN A 197 18.36 3.84 -7.23
C GLN A 197 17.59 2.95 -8.21
N LEU A 198 16.52 3.44 -8.85
CA LEU A 198 15.78 2.69 -9.86
C LEU A 198 16.67 2.31 -11.05
N LEU A 199 17.45 3.25 -11.57
CA LEU A 199 18.38 2.98 -12.68
C LEU A 199 19.47 1.96 -12.30
N ALA A 200 19.96 2.00 -11.06
CA ALA A 200 20.90 1.02 -10.54
C ALA A 200 20.29 -0.39 -10.37
N ARG A 201 18.96 -0.52 -10.28
CA ARG A 201 18.24 -1.80 -10.23
C ARG A 201 17.84 -2.38 -11.58
N ALA A 202 18.03 -1.63 -12.67
CA ALA A 202 17.85 -2.16 -14.03
C ALA A 202 18.84 -3.31 -14.27
N VAL A 203 18.54 -4.21 -15.22
CA VAL A 203 19.50 -5.27 -15.61
C VAL A 203 19.73 -5.27 -17.13
N PRO A 204 20.96 -4.95 -17.59
CA PRO A 204 22.10 -4.50 -16.78
C PRO A 204 21.83 -3.16 -16.09
N ALA A 205 22.56 -2.84 -15.02
CA ALA A 205 22.41 -1.56 -14.30
C ALA A 205 22.75 -0.38 -15.21
N VAL A 206 22.10 0.77 -14.99
CA VAL A 206 22.39 2.01 -15.70
C VAL A 206 23.05 2.99 -14.75
N ASP A 207 24.35 3.23 -14.96
CA ASP A 207 25.09 4.20 -14.19
C ASP A 207 24.83 5.62 -14.70
N VAL A 208 24.48 6.50 -13.77
CA VAL A 208 24.35 7.95 -13.97
C VAL A 208 25.24 8.66 -12.97
N ALA A 209 25.84 9.77 -13.40
CA ALA A 209 26.73 10.60 -12.60
C ALA A 209 26.08 11.95 -12.29
N GLU A 210 26.67 12.69 -11.34
CA GLU A 210 26.30 14.08 -11.03
C GLU A 210 24.80 14.27 -10.79
N VAL A 211 24.15 13.28 -10.15
CA VAL A 211 22.72 13.34 -9.87
C VAL A 211 22.48 14.38 -8.77
N SER A 212 21.68 15.40 -9.07
CA SER A 212 21.33 16.45 -8.12
C SER A 212 19.87 16.90 -8.26
N GLN A 213 19.23 17.14 -7.12
CA GLN A 213 17.96 17.85 -7.04
C GLN A 213 18.23 19.35 -6.90
N GLU A 214 17.65 20.15 -7.80
CA GLU A 214 17.84 21.60 -7.88
C GLU A 214 16.49 22.32 -7.79
N SER A 215 16.48 23.48 -7.12
CA SER A 215 15.36 24.42 -7.09
C SER A 215 15.75 25.69 -7.84
N ASP A 216 14.93 26.12 -8.81
CA ASP A 216 15.18 27.32 -9.62
C ASP A 216 15.00 28.65 -8.84
N SER A 217 14.47 28.58 -7.62
CA SER A 217 14.17 29.74 -6.77
C SER A 217 14.75 29.58 -5.37
N GLU A 218 15.14 30.69 -4.73
CA GLU A 218 15.25 30.74 -3.27
C GLU A 218 13.91 30.33 -2.67
N GLU A 219 13.89 29.23 -1.91
CA GLU A 219 12.69 28.81 -1.20
C GLU A 219 12.28 29.91 -0.22
N GLN A 220 11.24 30.67 -0.55
CA GLN A 220 10.67 31.63 0.40
C GLN A 220 9.83 30.86 1.42
N LEU A 221 10.43 30.65 2.59
CA LEU A 221 9.71 30.28 3.80
C LEU A 221 8.74 31.43 4.13
N ILE A 222 7.46 31.22 3.86
CA ILE A 222 6.42 32.12 4.35
C ILE A 222 5.94 31.55 5.67
N ASP A 223 6.28 32.22 6.76
CA ASP A 223 5.66 31.95 8.05
C ASP A 223 4.20 32.43 7.98
N VAL A 224 3.28 31.48 8.06
CA VAL A 224 1.83 31.71 7.93
C VAL A 224 1.13 31.66 9.28
N THR A 225 1.89 31.58 10.38
CA THR A 225 1.36 31.46 11.75
C THR A 225 0.45 32.61 12.17
N GLU A 226 0.53 33.79 11.53
CA GLU A 226 -0.27 34.93 11.98
C GLU A 226 -1.59 35.15 11.22
N HIS A 227 -1.76 34.73 9.95
CA HIS A 227 -2.96 35.12 9.17
C HIS A 227 -3.46 34.15 8.08
N ALA A 228 -3.02 32.88 8.04
CA ALA A 228 -3.46 31.97 6.97
C ALA A 228 -4.78 31.24 7.27
N GLU A 229 -5.72 31.34 6.33
CA GLU A 229 -6.80 30.37 6.20
C GLU A 229 -6.27 29.15 5.42
N LEU A 230 -6.22 27.99 6.06
CA LEU A 230 -5.96 26.72 5.39
C LEU A 230 -7.26 26.24 4.75
N ILE A 231 -7.29 26.17 3.42
CA ILE A 231 -8.47 25.71 2.68
C ILE A 231 -8.23 24.24 2.30
N MET A 232 -8.90 23.33 3.00
CA MET A 232 -8.94 21.93 2.64
C MET A 232 -10.10 21.68 1.69
N ARG A 233 -9.81 21.24 0.47
CA ARG A 233 -10.82 20.84 -0.52
C ARG A 233 -10.92 19.33 -0.57
N THR A 234 -12.11 18.83 -0.35
CA THR A 234 -12.52 17.45 -0.63
C THR A 234 -13.46 17.47 -1.85
N PRO A 235 -13.70 16.34 -2.53
CA PRO A 235 -14.64 16.27 -3.65
C PRO A 235 -16.05 16.82 -3.31
N ASP A 236 -16.46 16.67 -2.05
CA ASP A 236 -17.82 16.98 -1.59
C ASP A 236 -17.93 18.29 -0.78
N ALA A 237 -16.81 18.90 -0.38
CA ALA A 237 -16.81 20.12 0.44
C ALA A 237 -15.48 20.89 0.45
N GLU A 238 -15.57 22.22 0.59
CA GLU A 238 -14.46 23.10 0.99
C GLU A 238 -14.57 23.39 2.49
N ARG A 239 -13.53 23.04 3.27
CA ARG A 239 -13.42 23.41 4.69
C ARG A 239 -12.27 24.41 4.87
N ARG A 240 -12.54 25.51 5.55
CA ARG A 240 -11.55 26.53 5.88
C ARG A 240 -11.19 26.44 7.35
N PHE A 241 -9.91 26.34 7.64
CA PHE A 241 -9.38 26.35 9.00
C PHE A 241 -8.59 27.65 9.20
N LYS A 242 -8.86 28.38 10.27
CA LYS A 242 -7.96 29.45 10.69
C LYS A 242 -6.83 28.80 11.47
N VAL A 243 -5.60 28.94 10.97
CA VAL A 243 -4.39 28.52 11.68
C VAL A 243 -4.22 29.51 12.83
N GLY A 244 -4.77 29.19 14.02
CA GLY A 244 -4.71 30.07 15.18
C GLY A 244 -5.65 29.73 16.34
N ASP A 245 -6.79 29.05 16.09
CA ASP A 245 -7.77 28.77 17.15
C ASP A 245 -7.58 27.43 17.87
N ASP A 246 -6.69 26.56 17.37
CA ASP A 246 -6.44 25.24 17.96
C ASP A 246 -5.05 25.22 18.61
N ALA A 247 -5.01 25.22 19.95
CA ALA A 247 -3.79 25.25 20.75
C ALA A 247 -2.86 24.04 20.51
N ALA A 248 -3.35 22.97 19.87
CA ALA A 248 -2.55 21.82 19.47
C ALA A 248 -1.72 22.09 18.19
N LEU A 249 -2.20 22.94 17.27
CA LEU A 249 -1.50 23.29 16.03
C LEU A 249 -0.52 24.46 16.22
N SER A 250 -0.61 25.21 17.32
CA SER A 250 0.30 26.32 17.63
C SER A 250 1.61 25.89 18.31
N GLN A 251 1.71 24.66 18.81
CA GLN A 251 2.93 24.15 19.44
C GLN A 251 3.95 23.58 18.44
N GLU A 252 3.49 23.13 17.28
CA GLU A 252 4.32 22.76 16.14
C GLU A 252 4.01 23.73 15.00
N GLY A 253 4.67 24.89 14.99
CA GLY A 253 4.39 25.97 14.02
C GLY A 253 4.19 25.42 12.60
N VAL A 254 2.94 25.47 12.12
CA VAL A 254 2.57 24.99 10.79
C VAL A 254 3.17 25.94 9.75
N ARG A 255 4.30 25.53 9.17
CA ARG A 255 4.93 26.24 8.05
C ARG A 255 4.28 25.78 6.76
N VAL A 256 3.64 26.69 6.03
CA VAL A 256 3.16 26.42 4.67
C VAL A 256 4.21 26.90 3.68
N TYR A 257 4.77 25.94 2.95
CA TYR A 257 5.78 26.21 1.93
C TYR A 257 5.07 26.62 0.64
N ARG A 258 5.39 27.81 0.13
CA ARG A 258 5.03 28.21 -1.23
C ARG A 258 6.29 28.27 -2.07
N VAL A 259 6.60 27.16 -2.75
CA VAL A 259 7.70 27.13 -3.71
C VAL A 259 7.25 27.85 -4.99
N ALA A 260 7.75 29.07 -5.20
CA ALA A 260 7.56 29.83 -6.43
C ALA A 260 8.76 29.60 -7.36
N GLY A 261 8.85 28.40 -7.95
CA GLY A 261 9.93 28.02 -8.86
C GLY A 261 9.78 26.59 -9.35
N GLY A 262 10.36 26.27 -10.50
CA GLY A 262 10.47 24.90 -10.96
C GLY A 262 11.48 24.14 -10.10
N LYS A 263 11.15 22.92 -9.65
CA LYS A 263 12.15 21.97 -9.16
C LYS A 263 12.48 20.96 -10.26
N ARG A 264 13.73 20.54 -10.31
CA ARG A 264 14.22 19.58 -11.31
C ARG A 264 15.29 18.67 -10.73
N VAL A 265 15.41 17.48 -11.29
CA VAL A 265 16.58 16.62 -11.09
C VAL A 265 17.46 16.74 -12.33
N ARG A 266 18.77 16.90 -12.13
CA ARG A 266 19.81 16.90 -13.17
C ARG A 266 20.71 15.68 -12.97
N PHE A 267 21.21 15.11 -14.05
CA PHE A 267 22.19 14.02 -14.02
C PHE A 267 22.98 13.96 -15.34
N SER A 268 24.09 13.22 -15.37
CA SER A 268 24.89 13.00 -16.57
C SER A 268 25.03 11.52 -16.91
N HIS A 269 25.03 11.21 -18.22
CA HIS A 269 25.24 9.87 -18.75
C HIS A 269 25.92 9.98 -20.12
N GLY A 270 27.00 9.21 -20.34
CA GLY A 270 27.73 9.23 -21.62
C GLY A 270 28.23 10.62 -22.04
N GLY A 271 28.57 11.49 -21.08
CA GLY A 271 29.02 12.86 -21.34
C GLY A 271 27.91 13.85 -21.71
N ARG A 272 26.63 13.44 -21.66
CA ARG A 272 25.46 14.31 -21.88
C ARG A 272 24.78 14.60 -20.55
N THR A 273 24.32 15.85 -20.39
CA THR A 273 23.50 16.26 -19.24
C THR A 273 22.02 16.10 -19.58
N HIS A 274 21.29 15.50 -18.65
CA HIS A 274 19.85 15.29 -18.71
C HIS A 274 19.20 15.97 -17.51
N SER A 275 17.90 16.25 -17.63
CA SER A 275 17.10 16.74 -16.50
C SER A 275 15.63 16.43 -16.67
N PHE A 276 14.90 16.32 -15.57
CA PHE A 276 13.44 16.27 -15.57
C PHE A 276 12.86 17.16 -14.47
N PRO A 277 11.73 17.85 -14.73
CA PRO A 277 11.02 18.62 -13.72
C PRO A 277 10.19 17.69 -12.81
N PHE A 278 9.90 18.14 -11.59
CA PHE A 278 8.96 17.49 -10.68
C PHE A 278 8.22 18.53 -9.84
N LYS A 279 7.10 18.12 -9.23
CA LYS A 279 6.34 18.94 -8.27
C LYS A 279 6.72 18.59 -6.83
N SER A 280 6.80 19.60 -5.96
CA SER A 280 7.00 19.39 -4.53
C SER A 280 5.74 19.84 -3.81
N GLU A 281 4.91 18.87 -3.40
CA GLU A 281 3.64 19.13 -2.71
C GLU A 281 3.69 18.50 -1.32
N GLY A 282 4.18 19.27 -0.34
CA GLY A 282 4.23 18.84 1.05
C GLY A 282 5.31 17.78 1.31
N THR A 283 4.94 16.75 2.08
CA THR A 283 5.85 15.67 2.52
C THR A 283 5.90 14.49 1.55
N TRP A 284 5.14 14.52 0.47
CA TRP A 284 5.02 13.41 -0.48
C TRP A 284 5.79 13.68 -1.76
N MET A 285 6.49 12.66 -2.24
CA MET A 285 7.20 12.68 -3.52
C MET A 285 6.21 12.75 -4.69
N ASP A 286 6.53 13.53 -5.73
CA ASP A 286 5.91 13.43 -7.05
C ASP A 286 6.45 12.19 -7.78
N LEU A 287 6.00 11.05 -7.29
CA LEU A 287 6.35 9.74 -7.79
C LEU A 287 6.04 9.57 -9.29
N PRO A 288 4.90 10.06 -9.83
CA PRO A 288 4.65 10.03 -11.27
C PRO A 288 5.78 10.64 -12.11
N SER A 289 6.34 11.78 -11.69
CA SER A 289 7.44 12.44 -12.39
C SER A 289 8.73 11.62 -12.37
N VAL A 290 9.09 11.00 -11.23
CA VAL A 290 10.28 10.14 -11.13
C VAL A 290 10.16 8.92 -12.03
N LEU A 291 9.05 8.17 -11.94
CA LEU A 291 8.85 6.97 -12.75
C LEU A 291 8.80 7.33 -14.25
N ASN A 292 8.17 8.45 -14.63
CA ASN A 292 8.14 8.93 -16.03
C ASN A 292 9.54 9.31 -16.54
N ALA A 293 10.39 9.84 -15.66
CA ALA A 293 11.76 10.17 -16.01
C ALA A 293 12.59 8.91 -16.28
N VAL A 294 12.45 7.87 -15.44
CA VAL A 294 13.09 6.57 -15.67
C VAL A 294 12.62 5.98 -16.99
N ASP A 295 11.31 5.89 -17.22
CA ASP A 295 10.72 5.32 -18.43
C ASP A 295 11.23 5.99 -19.71
N ARG A 296 11.24 7.32 -19.72
CA ARG A 296 11.74 8.12 -20.84
C ARG A 296 13.22 7.91 -21.07
N PHE A 297 14.01 7.92 -20.00
CA PHE A 297 15.45 7.74 -20.11
C PHE A 297 15.81 6.33 -20.61
N MET A 298 15.12 5.30 -20.12
CA MET A 298 15.31 3.93 -20.61
C MET A 298 14.92 3.80 -22.09
N ALA A 299 13.84 4.46 -22.52
CA ALA A 299 13.46 4.51 -23.94
C ALA A 299 14.51 5.23 -24.81
N GLU A 300 15.10 6.33 -24.32
CA GLU A 300 16.21 7.03 -25.00
C GLU A 300 17.45 6.14 -25.16
N LEU A 301 17.71 5.24 -24.20
CA LEU A 301 18.77 4.23 -24.28
C LEU A 301 18.40 3.04 -25.17
N GLY A 302 17.21 3.01 -25.77
CA GLY A 302 16.71 1.89 -26.57
C GLY A 302 16.36 0.66 -25.76
N ARG A 303 16.12 0.80 -24.45
CA ARG A 303 15.77 -0.29 -23.55
C ARG A 303 14.25 -0.43 -23.38
N PRO A 304 13.72 -1.66 -23.35
CA PRO A 304 12.30 -1.89 -23.11
C PRO A 304 11.91 -1.69 -21.64
N ASP A 305 12.87 -1.69 -20.72
CA ASP A 305 12.62 -1.64 -19.28
C ASP A 305 11.89 -0.35 -18.85
N ARG A 306 10.93 -0.49 -17.93
CA ARG A 306 10.18 0.62 -17.31
C ARG A 306 10.19 0.48 -15.80
N ALA A 307 9.99 1.60 -15.10
CA ALA A 307 9.84 1.60 -13.66
C ALA A 307 8.40 1.18 -13.30
N LEU A 308 8.28 0.00 -12.69
CA LEU A 308 7.05 -0.60 -12.25
C LEU A 308 6.92 -0.45 -10.74
N GLN A 309 5.71 -0.12 -10.29
CA GLN A 309 5.37 0.01 -8.87
C GLN A 309 4.38 -1.08 -8.48
N PHE A 310 4.61 -1.71 -7.33
CA PHE A 310 3.62 -2.57 -6.70
C PHE A 310 2.56 -1.76 -5.92
N GLU A 311 1.33 -2.26 -5.85
CA GLU A 311 0.29 -1.65 -5.02
C GLU A 311 0.72 -1.62 -3.55
N ALA A 312 0.41 -0.53 -2.85
CA ALA A 312 0.64 -0.45 -1.42
C ALA A 312 -0.23 -1.47 -0.67
N SER A 313 0.28 -2.00 0.43
CA SER A 313 -0.55 -2.75 1.38
C SER A 313 -1.53 -1.81 2.09
N PRO A 314 -2.76 -2.24 2.41
CA PRO A 314 -3.74 -1.43 3.14
C PRO A 314 -3.28 -1.11 4.57
N TRP A 315 -2.34 -1.88 5.10
CA TRP A 315 -1.77 -1.71 6.45
C TRP A 315 -0.69 -0.65 6.53
N GLU A 316 -0.25 -0.16 5.37
CA GLU A 316 0.81 0.79 5.27
C GLU A 316 0.24 2.08 4.71
N ASN A 317 0.66 3.22 5.26
CA ASN A 317 0.14 4.53 4.87
C ASN A 317 0.61 4.97 3.46
N ALA A 318 0.90 4.02 2.56
CA ALA A 318 1.56 4.18 1.26
C ALA A 318 2.92 4.90 1.33
N GLU A 319 3.50 5.00 2.52
CA GLU A 319 4.79 5.66 2.75
C GLU A 319 5.94 4.87 2.12
N TRP A 320 5.94 3.55 2.30
CA TRP A 320 6.96 2.68 1.75
C TRP A 320 6.37 1.92 0.56
N LEU A 321 7.11 1.85 -0.54
CA LEU A 321 6.64 1.24 -1.79
C LEU A 321 7.72 0.33 -2.38
N GLY A 322 7.27 -0.72 -3.05
CA GLY A 322 8.12 -1.66 -3.79
C GLY A 322 8.15 -1.32 -5.28
N PHE A 323 9.35 -1.34 -5.86
CA PHE A 323 9.59 -1.01 -7.28
C PHE A 323 10.49 -2.03 -7.98
N LEU A 324 10.30 -2.17 -9.29
CA LEU A 324 11.15 -2.92 -10.21
C LEU A 324 11.43 -2.09 -11.46
N VAL A 325 12.59 -2.32 -12.09
CA VAL A 325 12.86 -1.84 -13.46
C VAL A 325 13.01 -3.04 -14.37
N ALA A 326 12.01 -3.28 -15.21
CA ALA A 326 11.91 -4.46 -16.07
C ALA A 326 11.03 -4.18 -17.30
N ASP A 327 11.14 -5.02 -18.33
CA ASP A 327 10.26 -4.98 -19.52
C ASP A 327 8.79 -5.23 -19.10
N PRO A 328 7.86 -4.27 -19.28
CA PRO A 328 6.45 -4.45 -18.97
C PRO A 328 5.80 -5.60 -19.73
N ALA A 329 6.21 -5.85 -20.97
CA ALA A 329 5.64 -6.91 -21.81
C ALA A 329 5.90 -8.32 -21.24
N VAL A 330 6.91 -8.43 -20.37
CA VAL A 330 7.25 -9.67 -19.65
C VAL A 330 6.77 -9.62 -18.20
N CYS A 331 7.03 -8.53 -17.49
CA CYS A 331 6.78 -8.44 -16.06
C CYS A 331 5.28 -8.43 -15.72
N VAL A 332 4.46 -7.69 -16.49
CA VAL A 332 3.03 -7.55 -16.21
C VAL A 332 2.28 -8.89 -16.33
N PRO A 333 2.45 -9.68 -17.42
CA PRO A 333 1.84 -11.00 -17.50
C PRO A 333 2.28 -11.96 -16.39
N VAL A 334 3.55 -11.90 -15.98
CA VAL A 334 4.08 -12.73 -14.89
C VAL A 334 3.49 -12.35 -13.55
N CYS A 335 3.42 -11.05 -13.24
CA CYS A 335 2.78 -10.56 -12.03
C CYS A 335 1.29 -10.92 -12.02
N ALA A 336 0.57 -10.78 -13.13
CA ALA A 336 -0.82 -11.21 -13.25
C ALA A 336 -0.99 -12.73 -13.01
N ARG A 337 -0.14 -13.55 -13.65
CA ARG A 337 -0.11 -15.00 -13.47
C ARG A 337 0.08 -15.37 -12.01
N LEU A 338 1.03 -14.73 -11.33
CA LEU A 338 1.33 -14.97 -9.92
C LEU A 338 0.36 -14.26 -8.97
N GLY A 339 -0.47 -13.33 -9.43
CA GLY A 339 -1.36 -12.54 -8.58
C GLY A 339 -0.66 -11.43 -7.79
N LEU A 340 0.53 -11.02 -8.21
CA LEU A 340 1.27 -9.91 -7.60
C LEU A 340 0.61 -8.59 -8.01
N PRO A 341 0.16 -7.76 -7.05
CA PRO A 341 -0.59 -6.55 -7.37
C PRO A 341 0.35 -5.43 -7.84
N LEU A 342 0.31 -5.14 -9.14
CA LEU A 342 0.97 -3.98 -9.73
C LEU A 342 0.00 -2.80 -9.78
N ALA A 343 0.51 -1.61 -9.43
CA ALA A 343 -0.24 -0.36 -9.48
C ALA A 343 -0.74 -0.07 -10.90
N GLU A 344 -1.90 0.57 -11.03
CA GLU A 344 -2.65 0.72 -12.29
C GLU A 344 -1.83 1.28 -13.45
N ARG A 345 -0.90 2.20 -13.18
CA ARG A 345 0.04 2.74 -14.17
C ARG A 345 0.83 1.65 -14.91
N ALA A 346 1.18 0.57 -14.23
CA ALA A 346 1.92 -0.54 -14.82
C ALA A 346 1.09 -1.38 -15.81
N ARG A 347 -0.25 -1.21 -15.88
CA ARG A 347 -1.14 -2.04 -16.71
C ARG A 347 -1.47 -1.43 -18.08
N VAL A 348 -1.11 -0.16 -18.30
CA VAL A 348 -1.52 0.64 -19.47
C VAL A 348 -0.32 0.97 -20.39
N SER A 349 0.91 0.65 -19.96
CA SER A 349 2.13 0.75 -20.78
C SER A 349 2.34 -0.50 -21.63
#